data_AF-A0A9D0YZZ5-F1
#
_entry.id   AF-A0A9D0YZZ5-F1
#
_cell.length_a   1.000
_cell.length_b   1.000
_cell.length_c   1.000
_cell.angle_alpha   90.00
_cell.angle_beta   90.00
_cell.angle_gamma   90.00
#
_symmetry.space_group_name_H-M   'P 1'
#
loop_
_entity.id
_entity.type
_entity.pdbx_description
1 polymer ?
#
loop_
_entity_poly.entity_id
_entity_poly.type
_entity_poly.pdbx_seq_one_letter_code
_entity_poly.pdbx_strand_id
1 'polypeptide(L)' 'MYKSYQFRIYPNKQQIIMIQKTFGCTRFVYNHYLEKRKEEQLTSFDMIKELPNLYPEYPFLKEVDSCSLR' A
#
# COMPACT_ATOMS: atom_id res chain seq x y z
N MET A 1 -25.99 23.94 -6.28
CA MET A 1 -24.65 24.55 -6.39
C MET A 1 -23.70 23.77 -5.50
N TYR A 2 -22.95 22.82 -6.05
CA TYR A 2 -21.99 22.04 -5.27
C TYR A 2 -20.74 22.88 -5.04
N LYS A 3 -20.45 23.18 -3.77
CA LYS A 3 -19.21 23.84 -3.36
C LYS A 3 -18.21 22.75 -2.99
N SER A 4 -17.00 22.80 -3.55
CA SER A 4 -15.86 22.02 -3.09
C SER A 4 -14.83 22.96 -2.45
N TYR A 5 -14.04 22.41 -1.53
CA TYR A 5 -12.95 23.13 -0.88
C TYR A 5 -11.63 22.47 -1.26
N GLN A 6 -10.64 23.30 -1.59
CA GLN A 6 -9.28 22.86 -1.85
C GLN A 6 -8.40 23.29 -0.68
N PHE A 7 -7.72 22.32 -0.07
CA PHE A 7 -6.77 22.57 1.01
C PHE A 7 -5.39 22.02 0.65
N ARG A 8 -4.35 22.74 1.05
CA ARG A 8 -2.97 22.26 1.00
C ARG A 8 -2.62 21.64 2.35
N ILE A 9 -2.05 20.43 2.33
CA ILE A 9 -1.50 19.80 3.52
C ILE A 9 -0.06 20.30 3.78
N TYR A 10 0.29 20.48 5.05
CA TYR A 10 1.64 20.85 5.50
C TYR A 10 2.14 19.81 6.51
N PRO A 11 2.61 18.65 6.02
CA PRO A 11 3.02 17.57 6.90
C PRO A 11 4.32 17.91 7.65
N ASN A 12 4.42 17.47 8.90
CA ASN A 12 5.66 17.50 9.65
C ASN A 12 6.63 16.40 9.16
N LYS A 13 7.88 16.42 9.66
CA LYS A 13 8.92 15.47 9.23
C LYS A 13 8.50 13.99 9.38
N GLN A 14 7.85 13.64 10.48
CA GLN A 14 7.39 12.26 10.72
C GLN A 14 6.27 11.86 9.76
N GLN A 15 5.34 12.77 9.48
CA GLN A 15 4.26 12.55 8.52
C GLN A 15 4.80 12.38 7.10
N ILE A 16 5.80 13.17 6.69
CA ILE A 16 6.45 13.02 5.37
C ILE A 16 7.05 11.63 5.24
N ILE A 17 7.79 11.18 6.25
CA ILE A 17 8.40 9.83 6.27
C ILE A 17 7.31 8.76 6.18
N MET A 18 6.26 8.87 6.99
CA MET A 18 5.17 7.89 6.98
C MET A 18 4.47 7.83 5.61
N ILE A 19 4.16 8.98 5.01
CA ILE A 19 3.54 9.06 3.67
C ILE A 19 4.43 8.38 2.63
N GLN A 20 5.74 8.63 2.66
CA GLN A 20 6.69 8.01 1.74
C GLN A 20 6.76 6.49 1.94
N LYS A 21 6.80 6.01 3.19
CA LYS A 21 6.75 4.58 3.49
C LYS A 21 5.46 3.94 2.99
N THR A 22 4.31 4.56 3.26
CA THR A 22 3.00 4.08 2.81
C THR A 22 2.99 3.95 1.29
N PHE A 23 3.33 5.00 0.54
CA PHE A 23 3.35 4.93 -0.92
C PHE A 23 4.38 3.94 -1.48
N GLY A 24 5.53 3.79 -0.83
CA GLY A 24 6.53 2.79 -1.20
C GLY A 24 5.99 1.37 -1.05
N CYS A 25 5.41 1.06 0.12
CA CYS A 25 4.87 -0.26 0.41
C CYS A 25 3.67 -0.60 -0.47
N THR A 26 2.72 0.33 -0.67
CA THR A 26 1.55 0.09 -1.52
C THR A 26 1.94 -0.15 -2.97
N ARG A 27 2.90 0.63 -3.50
CA ARG A 27 3.42 0.43 -4.86
C ARG A 27 4.13 -0.91 -5.00
N PHE A 28 4.93 -1.31 -4.02
CA PHE A 28 5.60 -2.60 -4.01
C PHE A 28 4.58 -3.75 -4.07
N VAL A 29 3.60 -3.76 -3.17
CA VAL A 29 2.55 -4.80 -3.10
C VAL A 29 1.76 -4.85 -4.41
N TYR A 30 1.36 -3.69 -4.95
CA TYR A 30 0.66 -3.62 -6.23
C TYR A 30 1.48 -4.25 -7.36
N ASN A 31 2.75 -3.86 -7.51
CA ASN A 31 3.59 -4.38 -8.58
C ASN A 31 3.87 -5.88 -8.42
N HIS A 32 4.12 -6.34 -7.19
CA HIS A 32 4.33 -7.76 -6.90
C HIS A 32 3.15 -8.62 -7.38
N TYR A 33 1.93 -8.22 -7.01
CA TYR A 33 0.74 -8.96 -7.42
C TYR A 33 0.29 -8.68 -8.86
N LEU A 34 0.66 -7.54 -9.44
CA LEU A 34 0.44 -7.28 -10.86
C LEU A 34 1.20 -8.29 -11.72
N GLU A 35 2.46 -8.56 -11.41
CA GLU A 35 3.23 -9.58 -12.12
C GLU A 35 2.65 -10.98 -11.87
N LYS A 36 2.33 -11.32 -10.62
CA LYS A 36 1.74 -12.62 -10.29
C LYS A 36 0.40 -12.86 -11.01
N ARG A 37 -0.42 -11.81 -11.16
CA ARG A 37 -1.68 -11.86 -11.91
C ARG A 37 -1.55 -12.07 -13.41
N LYS A 38 -0.37 -11.80 -14.00
CA LYS A 38 -0.13 -12.12 -15.42
C LYS A 38 0.05 -13.62 -15.63
N GLU A 39 0.55 -14.32 -14.61
CA GLU A 39 0.81 -15.76 -14.64
C GLU A 39 -0.39 -16.57 -14.11
N GLU A 40 -1.09 -16.05 -13.10
CA GLU A 40 -2.18 -16.72 -12.39
C GLU A 40 -3.45 -15.85 -12.34
N GLN A 41 -4.64 -16.47 -12.41
CA GLN A 41 -5.90 -15.73 -12.19
C GLN A 41 -6.18 -15.55 -10.68
N LEU A 42 -5.56 -14.53 -10.09
CA LEU A 42 -5.75 -14.21 -8.67
C LEU A 42 -6.86 -13.17 -8.45
N THR A 43 -7.78 -13.44 -7.53
CA THR A 43 -8.76 -12.44 -7.08
C THR A 43 -8.12 -11.48 -6.06
N SER A 44 -8.79 -10.36 -5.78
CA SER A 44 -8.34 -9.44 -4.72
C SER A 44 -8.34 -10.08 -3.34
N PHE A 45 -9.26 -11.02 -3.10
CA PHE A 45 -9.30 -11.78 -1.85
C PHE A 45 -8.08 -12.68 -1.69
N ASP A 46 -7.64 -13.35 -2.77
CA ASP A 46 -6.48 -14.23 -2.74
C ASP A 46 -5.19 -13.46 -2.41
N MET A 47 -5.01 -12.28 -3.04
CA MET A 47 -3.85 -11.41 -2.80
C MET A 47 -3.79 -10.91 -1.34
N ILE A 48 -4.92 -10.50 -0.78
CA ILE A 48 -5.00 -10.06 0.63
C ILE A 48 -4.67 -11.23 1.57
N LYS A 49 -5.15 -12.44 1.25
CA LYS A 49 -4.91 -13.64 2.05
C LYS A 49 -3.44 -14.06 2.02
N GLU A 50 -2.76 -13.86 0.89
CA GLU A 50 -1.36 -14.20 0.72
C GLU A 50 -0.39 -13.15 1.30
N LEU A 51 -0.79 -11.88 1.35
CA LEU A 51 0.05 -10.77 1.81
C LEU A 51 0.82 -11.02 3.14
N PRO A 52 0.25 -11.64 4.18
CA PRO A 52 0.98 -11.95 5.41
C PRO A 52 2.21 -12.85 5.20
N ASN A 53 2.23 -13.67 4.15
CA ASN A 53 3.33 -14.57 3.81
C ASN A 53 4.56 -13.80 3.28
N LEU A 54 4.37 -12.55 2.80
CA LEU A 54 5.47 -11.71 2.35
C LEU A 54 6.21 -11.03 3.51
N TYR A 55 5.61 -10.92 4.69
CA TYR A 55 6.21 -10.16 5.80
C TYR A 55 7.54 -10.71 6.34
N PRO A 56 7.80 -12.03 6.36
CA PRO A 56 9.12 -12.55 6.74
C PRO A 56 10.22 -12.10 5.78
N GLU A 57 9.93 -12.05 4.48
CA GLU A 57 10.89 -11.65 3.44
C GLU A 57 11.01 -10.12 3.31
N TYR A 58 9.90 -9.43 3.53
CA TYR A 58 9.78 -7.97 3.42
C TYR A 58 9.25 -7.35 4.72
N PRO A 59 10.07 -7.28 5.79
CA PRO A 59 9.63 -6.77 7.10
C PRO A 59 9.12 -5.32 7.07
N PHE A 60 9.60 -4.50 6.12
CA PHE A 60 9.19 -3.11 5.97
C PHE A 60 7.69 -2.94 5.69
N LEU A 61 7.01 -3.98 5.18
CA LEU A 61 5.56 -3.96 4.98
C LEU A 61 4.78 -3.86 6.29
N LYS A 62 5.37 -4.23 7.42
CA LYS A 62 4.78 -4.07 8.76
C LYS A 62 4.93 -2.66 9.32
N GLU A 63 5.70 -1.79 8.68
CA GLU A 63 5.93 -0.42 9.16
C GLU A 63 4.79 0.55 8.82
N VAL A 64 3.85 0.12 7.97
CA VAL A 64 2.74 0.93 7.48
C VAL A 64 1.40 0.31 7.89
N ASP A 65 0.34 1.12 7.80
CA ASP A 65 -0.99 0.65 8.14
C ASP A 65 -1.47 -0.49 7.22
N SER A 66 -1.94 -1.58 7.84
CA SER A 66 -2.35 -2.78 7.10
C SER A 66 -3.55 -2.55 6.16
N CYS A 67 -4.40 -1.55 6.43
CA CYS A 67 -5.51 -1.22 5.55
C CYS A 67 -5.01 -0.61 4.24
N SER A 68 -3.87 0.09 4.28
CA SER A 68 -3.26 0.68 3.09
C SER A 68 -2.74 -0.36 2.10
N LEU A 69 -2.42 -1.58 2.57
CA LEU A 69 -1.84 -2.66 1.77
C LEU A 69 -2.87 -3.67 1.23
N ARG A 70 -4.15 -3.54 1.60
CA ARG A 70 -5.22 -4.45 1.17
C ARG A 70 -5.82 -4.06 -0.17
#